data_AF-A0A024UG28-F1
#
_entry.id   AF-A0A024UG28-F1
#
_cell.length_a   1.000
_cell.length_b   1.000
_cell.length_c   1.000
_cell.angle_alpha   90.00
_cell.angle_beta   90.00
_cell.angle_gamma   90.00
#
_symmetry.space_group_name_H-M   'P 1'
#
loop_
_entity.id
_entity.type
_entity.pdbx_description
1 polymer ?
#
loop_
_entity_poly.entity_id
_entity_poly.type
_entity_poly.pdbx_seq_one_letter_code
_entity_poly.pdbx_strand_id
1 'polypeptide(L)'
;MELLSAELSAETLAALQAHLATAKLNEESEVSEDFRLSQFWYDSRTGDALAAEAFEQSKGGPIAFVSTPAAFKALKALHPDRKDVYLFEYDHRFEEKYPTEFVFYDYNTPLALDSKFQHFFDYVLVDPPYLNINCMSKFAQTMRFLSKDVSARGQIQTPNAFITGAMHRLPKTLTLWMDGL
;
A
#
# COMPACT_ATOMS: atom_id res chain seq x y z
N MET A 1 -1.01 -38.49 15.70
CA MET A 1 -1.97 -37.38 15.90
C MET A 1 -3.19 -37.81 16.73
N GLU A 2 -3.09 -38.89 17.53
CA GLU A 2 -4.20 -39.48 18.30
C GLU A 2 -3.96 -39.48 19.82
N LEU A 3 -3.06 -38.62 20.31
CA LEU A 3 -2.65 -38.61 21.73
C LEU A 3 -2.88 -37.26 22.43
N LEU A 4 -3.67 -36.37 21.80
CA LEU A 4 -4.10 -35.08 22.38
C LEU A 4 -5.63 -34.94 22.45
N SER A 5 -6.40 -35.92 21.96
CA SER A 5 -7.86 -35.89 21.94
C SER A 5 -8.52 -36.37 23.24
N ALA A 6 -7.75 -36.86 24.21
CA ALA A 6 -8.28 -37.52 25.41
C ALA A 6 -8.52 -36.61 26.63
N GLU A 7 -8.20 -35.31 26.58
CA GLU A 7 -8.31 -34.42 27.75
C GLU A 7 -9.09 -33.11 27.54
N LEU A 8 -9.69 -32.90 26.37
CA LEU A 8 -10.54 -31.72 26.14
C LEU A 8 -12.03 -32.07 26.36
N SER A 9 -12.75 -31.23 27.10
CA SER A 9 -14.22 -31.32 27.15
C SER A 9 -14.79 -31.09 25.74
N ALA A 10 -15.97 -31.65 25.47
CA ALA A 10 -16.66 -31.46 24.19
C ALA A 10 -16.85 -29.97 23.85
N GLU A 11 -17.05 -29.14 24.88
CA GLU A 11 -17.19 -27.69 24.75
C GLU A 11 -15.87 -27.02 24.32
N THR A 12 -14.74 -27.37 24.94
CA THR A 12 -13.43 -26.82 24.56
C THR A 12 -13.03 -27.26 23.15
N LEU A 13 -13.34 -28.50 22.76
CA LEU A 13 -13.08 -28.99 21.41
C LEU A 13 -13.89 -28.22 20.37
N ALA A 14 -15.18 -28.00 20.63
CA ALA A 14 -16.05 -27.22 19.74
C ALA A 14 -15.58 -25.76 19.62
N ALA A 15 -15.19 -25.13 20.73
CA ALA A 15 -14.65 -23.77 20.73
C ALA A 15 -13.33 -23.68 19.94
N LEU A 16 -12.43 -24.66 20.09
CA LEU A 16 -11.19 -24.72 19.33
C LEU A 16 -11.45 -24.93 17.83
N GLN A 17 -12.36 -25.83 17.47
CA GLN A 17 -12.74 -26.05 16.07
C GLN A 17 -13.33 -24.78 15.43
N ALA A 18 -14.18 -24.06 16.16
CA ALA A 18 -14.73 -22.78 15.70
C ALA A 18 -13.63 -21.72 15.53
N HIS A 19 -12.67 -21.64 16.46
CA HIS A 19 -11.54 -20.72 16.36
C HIS A 19 -10.64 -21.06 15.16
N LEU A 20 -10.31 -22.33 14.95
CA LEU A 20 -9.50 -22.80 13.81
C LEU A 20 -10.20 -22.58 12.46
N ALA A 21 -11.52 -22.78 12.39
CA ALA A 21 -12.30 -22.49 11.19
C ALA A 21 -12.29 -20.98 10.89
N THR A 22 -12.41 -20.14 11.92
CA THR A 22 -12.32 -18.68 11.79
C THR A 22 -10.92 -18.25 11.33
N ALA A 23 -9.86 -18.83 11.91
CA ALA A 23 -8.49 -18.56 11.51
C ALA A 23 -8.21 -18.95 10.05
N LYS A 24 -8.71 -20.12 9.60
CA LYS A 24 -8.63 -20.53 8.19
C LYS A 24 -9.32 -19.57 7.24
N LEU A 25 -10.54 -19.15 7.57
CA LEU A 25 -11.28 -18.17 6.75
C LEU A 25 -10.53 -16.83 6.66
N ASN A 26 -9.90 -16.41 7.76
CA ASN A 26 -9.08 -15.19 7.78
C ASN A 26 -7.82 -15.34 6.89
N GLU A 27 -7.13 -16.47 6.95
CA GLU A 27 -5.99 -16.77 6.07
C GLU A 27 -6.39 -16.85 4.59
N GLU A 28 -7.54 -17.45 4.27
CA GLU A 28 -8.07 -17.50 2.90
C GLU A 28 -8.52 -16.11 2.39
N SER A 29 -8.89 -15.21 3.29
CA SER A 29 -9.24 -13.81 2.98
C SER A 29 -8.02 -12.88 2.85
N GLU A 30 -6.83 -13.33 3.25
CA GLU A 30 -5.59 -12.57 3.12
C GLU A 30 -5.04 -12.72 1.70
N VAL A 31 -4.85 -11.60 1.01
CA VAL A 31 -4.15 -11.61 -0.28
C VAL A 31 -2.69 -12.03 -0.04
N SER A 32 -2.33 -13.23 -0.49
CA SER A 32 -0.98 -13.78 -0.40
C SER A 32 -0.05 -13.15 -1.43
N GLU A 33 1.27 -13.20 -1.17
CA GLU A 33 2.30 -12.74 -2.11
C GLU A 33 2.16 -13.44 -3.46
N ASP A 34 2.27 -12.68 -4.56
CA ASP A 34 2.49 -13.21 -5.90
C ASP A 34 3.85 -12.75 -6.44
N PHE A 35 4.82 -13.68 -6.44
CA PHE A 35 6.17 -13.43 -6.93
C PHE A 35 6.22 -13.00 -8.41
N ARG A 36 5.22 -13.33 -9.23
CA ARG A 36 5.15 -12.89 -10.63
C ARG A 36 4.87 -11.40 -10.74
N LEU A 37 4.17 -10.84 -9.75
CA LEU A 37 3.91 -9.41 -9.62
C LEU A 37 5.02 -8.68 -8.85
N SER A 38 6.05 -9.40 -8.41
CA SER A 38 7.11 -8.86 -7.55
C SER A 38 6.58 -8.31 -6.22
N GLN A 39 5.53 -8.93 -5.68
CA GLN A 39 4.96 -8.57 -4.38
C GLN A 39 5.77 -9.19 -3.24
N PHE A 40 6.18 -8.36 -2.29
CA PHE A 40 6.82 -8.77 -1.05
C PHE A 40 6.13 -8.08 0.12
N TRP A 41 5.74 -8.83 1.14
CA TRP A 41 5.14 -8.27 2.34
C TRP A 41 6.22 -7.84 3.33
N TYR A 42 6.08 -6.62 3.87
CA TYR A 42 6.92 -6.17 4.97
C TYR A 42 6.59 -6.93 6.25
N ASP A 43 7.53 -6.96 7.19
CA ASP A 43 7.19 -7.31 8.56
C ASP A 43 6.19 -6.31 9.16
N SER A 44 5.48 -6.74 10.20
CA SER A 44 4.44 -5.92 10.85
C SER A 44 5.00 -4.59 11.34
N ARG A 45 6.20 -4.59 11.92
CA ARG A 45 6.87 -3.39 12.43
C ARG A 45 7.05 -2.33 11.34
N THR A 46 7.48 -2.75 10.15
CA THR A 46 7.71 -1.87 9.00
C THR A 46 6.39 -1.38 8.42
N GLY A 47 5.40 -2.26 8.29
CA GLY A 47 4.04 -1.88 7.88
C GLY A 47 3.43 -0.83 8.80
N ASP A 48 3.51 -1.04 10.12
CA ASP A 48 2.99 -0.12 11.14
C ASP A 48 3.71 1.23 11.12
N ALA A 49 5.03 1.23 10.94
CA ALA A 49 5.81 2.46 10.85
C ALA A 49 5.43 3.30 9.61
N LEU A 50 5.28 2.66 8.46
CA LEU A 50 4.84 3.32 7.22
C LEU A 50 3.40 3.83 7.33
N ALA A 51 2.51 3.08 7.97
CA ALA A 51 1.14 3.49 8.23
C ALA A 51 1.08 4.70 9.17
N ALA A 52 1.85 4.70 10.25
CA ALA A 52 1.95 5.84 11.18
C ALA A 52 2.47 7.10 10.47
N GLU A 53 3.53 6.97 9.66
CA GLU A 53 4.05 8.08 8.85
C GLU A 53 2.99 8.63 7.90
N ALA A 54 2.30 7.76 7.16
CA ALA A 54 1.23 8.17 6.24
C ALA A 54 0.10 8.90 6.97
N PHE A 55 -0.31 8.39 8.12
CA PHE A 55 -1.34 9.02 8.95
C PHE A 55 -0.91 10.42 9.40
N GLU A 56 0.28 10.56 9.96
CA GLU A 56 0.82 11.83 10.46
C GLU A 56 1.04 12.86 9.34
N GLN A 57 1.70 12.47 8.24
CA GLN A 57 2.06 13.38 7.15
C GLN A 57 0.83 13.87 6.38
N SER A 58 -0.23 13.05 6.29
CA SER A 58 -1.48 13.44 5.63
C SER A 58 -2.23 14.54 6.37
N LYS A 59 -1.99 14.75 7.68
CA LYS A 59 -2.69 15.73 8.53
C LYS A 59 -4.23 15.66 8.41
N GLY A 60 -4.78 14.47 8.20
CA GLY A 60 -6.22 14.26 8.00
C GLY A 60 -6.69 14.34 6.55
N GLY A 61 -5.85 14.72 5.59
CA GLY A 61 -6.15 14.75 4.15
C GLY A 61 -6.01 13.40 3.43
N PRO A 62 -6.30 13.32 2.12
CA PRO A 62 -6.30 12.05 1.39
C PRO A 62 -4.91 11.40 1.28
N ILE A 63 -4.87 10.07 1.34
CA ILE A 63 -3.65 9.24 1.29
C ILE A 63 -3.69 8.31 0.07
N ALA A 64 -2.62 8.31 -0.72
CA ALA A 64 -2.40 7.35 -1.80
C ALA A 64 -1.32 6.34 -1.42
N PHE A 65 -1.67 5.07 -1.44
CA PHE A 65 -0.75 3.93 -1.40
C PHE A 65 -0.62 3.38 -2.83
N VAL A 66 0.51 3.59 -3.48
CA VAL A 66 0.76 3.12 -4.85
C VAL A 66 1.70 1.93 -4.81
N SER A 67 1.19 0.77 -5.21
CA SER A 67 1.89 -0.52 -5.11
C SER A 67 2.43 -0.84 -3.71
N THR A 68 1.74 -0.35 -2.67
CA THR A 68 2.11 -0.53 -1.25
C THR A 68 1.00 -1.18 -0.41
N PRO A 69 0.47 -2.34 -0.84
CA PRO A 69 -0.67 -2.97 -0.17
C PRO A 69 -0.41 -3.32 1.30
N ALA A 70 0.83 -3.69 1.67
CA ALA A 70 1.15 -4.03 3.06
C ALA A 70 1.00 -2.82 4.01
N ALA A 71 1.49 -1.64 3.62
CA ALA A 71 1.33 -0.41 4.40
C ALA A 71 -0.14 0.08 4.42
N PHE A 72 -0.86 -0.09 3.31
CA PHE A 72 -2.30 0.17 3.27
C PHE A 72 -3.08 -0.71 4.25
N LYS A 73 -2.82 -2.04 4.24
CA LYS A 73 -3.45 -2.99 5.17
C LYS A 73 -3.17 -2.60 6.62
N ALA A 74 -1.92 -2.26 6.94
CA ALA A 74 -1.53 -1.80 8.28
C ALA A 74 -2.29 -0.53 8.70
N LEU A 75 -2.40 0.47 7.81
CA LEU A 75 -3.15 1.69 8.10
C LEU A 75 -4.64 1.42 8.31
N LYS A 76 -5.27 0.55 7.51
CA LYS A 76 -6.68 0.15 7.70
C LYS A 76 -6.90 -0.63 9.00
N ALA A 77 -5.93 -1.44 9.43
CA ALA A 77 -6.01 -2.15 10.70
C ALA A 77 -5.87 -1.21 11.91
N LEU A 78 -4.94 -0.25 11.85
CA LEU A 78 -4.70 0.73 12.93
C LEU A 78 -5.80 1.80 12.99
N HIS A 79 -6.34 2.21 11.85
CA HIS A 79 -7.34 3.27 11.72
C HIS A 79 -8.50 2.87 10.78
N PRO A 80 -9.40 1.95 11.19
CA PRO A 80 -10.46 1.43 10.33
C PRO A 80 -11.40 2.50 9.76
N ASP A 81 -11.71 3.53 10.56
CA ASP A 81 -12.60 4.65 10.21
C ASP A 81 -11.92 5.73 9.36
N ARG A 82 -10.63 5.58 9.05
CA ARG A 82 -9.90 6.55 8.25
C ARG A 82 -10.44 6.57 6.83
N LYS A 83 -11.04 7.70 6.46
CA LYS A 83 -11.55 8.00 5.12
C LYS A 83 -10.45 8.53 4.20
N ASP A 84 -10.75 8.55 2.91
CA ASP A 84 -9.92 9.09 1.83
C ASP A 84 -8.55 8.41 1.73
N VAL A 85 -8.54 7.11 1.93
CA VAL A 85 -7.36 6.24 1.76
C VAL A 85 -7.58 5.40 0.52
N TYR A 86 -6.62 5.40 -0.39
CA TYR A 86 -6.74 4.72 -1.67
C TYR A 86 -5.53 3.81 -1.92
N LEU A 87 -5.80 2.62 -2.44
CA LEU A 87 -4.80 1.65 -2.87
C LEU A 87 -4.78 1.57 -4.39
N PHE A 88 -3.73 2.10 -5.00
CA PHE A 88 -3.45 1.99 -6.42
C PHE A 88 -2.64 0.72 -6.67
N GLU A 89 -3.28 -0.32 -7.19
CA GLU A 89 -2.64 -1.63 -7.32
C GLU A 89 -3.08 -2.40 -8.57
N TYR A 90 -2.18 -3.24 -9.10
CA TYR A 90 -2.42 -4.06 -10.29
C TYR A 90 -3.22 -5.33 -9.97
N ASP A 91 -3.04 -5.88 -8.77
CA ASP A 91 -3.67 -7.12 -8.34
C ASP A 91 -5.15 -6.94 -7.96
N HIS A 92 -6.05 -7.37 -8.84
CA HIS A 92 -7.50 -7.32 -8.66
C HIS A 92 -8.02 -8.06 -7.42
N ARG A 93 -7.22 -8.94 -6.77
CA ARG A 93 -7.63 -9.58 -5.52
C ARG A 93 -7.88 -8.55 -4.41
N PHE A 94 -7.23 -7.38 -4.47
CA PHE A 94 -7.50 -6.28 -3.54
C PHE A 94 -8.83 -5.57 -3.83
N GLU A 95 -9.34 -5.61 -5.07
CA GLU A 95 -10.63 -5.03 -5.44
C GLU A 95 -11.79 -5.71 -4.71
N GLU A 96 -11.75 -7.04 -4.62
CA GLU A 96 -12.76 -7.82 -3.92
C GLU A 96 -12.79 -7.51 -2.41
N LYS A 97 -11.61 -7.26 -1.81
CA LYS A 97 -11.48 -7.00 -0.37
C LYS A 97 -11.72 -5.53 0.01
N TYR A 98 -11.35 -4.60 -0.87
CA TYR A 98 -11.41 -3.16 -0.62
C TYR A 98 -12.06 -2.41 -1.80
N PRO A 99 -13.31 -2.72 -2.18
CA PRO A 99 -13.93 -2.20 -3.41
C PRO A 99 -14.10 -0.68 -3.43
N THR A 100 -14.10 -0.03 -2.27
CA THR A 100 -14.23 1.43 -2.15
C THR A 100 -12.90 2.18 -2.19
N GLU A 101 -11.82 1.55 -1.71
CA GLU A 101 -10.49 2.14 -1.63
C GLU A 101 -9.59 1.73 -2.80
N PHE A 102 -9.89 0.60 -3.45
CA PHE A 102 -9.10 0.06 -4.54
C PHE A 102 -9.25 0.92 -5.81
N VAL A 103 -8.10 1.17 -6.45
CA VAL A 103 -8.00 1.78 -7.76
C VAL A 103 -7.07 0.90 -8.59
N PHE A 104 -7.59 0.33 -9.68
CA PHE A 104 -6.74 -0.43 -10.59
C PHE A 104 -5.64 0.46 -11.16
N TYR A 105 -4.39 0.02 -11.05
CA TYR A 105 -3.22 0.77 -11.51
C TYR A 105 -2.23 -0.15 -12.20
N ASP A 106 -1.95 0.16 -13.47
CA ASP A 106 -0.85 -0.44 -14.23
C ASP A 106 0.21 0.61 -14.50
N TYR A 107 1.41 0.42 -13.93
CA TYR A 107 2.53 1.34 -14.14
C TYR A 107 2.94 1.44 -15.61
N ASN A 108 2.56 0.49 -16.48
CA ASN A 108 2.80 0.59 -17.92
C ASN A 108 2.04 1.74 -18.57
N THR A 109 0.88 2.09 -18.03
CA THR A 109 0.04 3.24 -18.41
C THR A 109 -0.20 4.12 -17.18
N PRO A 110 0.85 4.79 -16.66
CA PRO A 110 0.84 5.38 -15.30
C PRO A 110 -0.18 6.52 -15.12
N LEU A 111 -0.63 7.13 -16.22
CA LEU A 111 -1.60 8.23 -16.23
C LEU A 111 -3.00 7.80 -16.70
N ALA A 112 -3.25 6.50 -16.90
CA ALA A 112 -4.59 5.96 -17.16
C ALA A 112 -5.40 5.90 -15.86
N LEU A 113 -5.49 7.03 -15.17
CA LEU A 113 -6.17 7.22 -13.90
C LEU A 113 -7.32 8.21 -14.05
N ASP A 114 -8.34 8.07 -13.20
CA ASP A 114 -9.45 9.02 -13.14
C ASP A 114 -8.93 10.42 -12.80
N SER A 115 -9.34 11.41 -13.60
CA SER A 115 -9.00 12.82 -13.42
C SER A 115 -9.32 13.37 -12.02
N LYS A 116 -10.26 12.76 -11.28
CA LYS A 116 -10.56 13.15 -9.89
C LYS A 116 -9.36 13.02 -8.95
N PHE A 117 -8.38 12.20 -9.30
CA PHE A 117 -7.18 11.97 -8.50
C PHE A 117 -6.04 12.93 -8.84
N GLN A 118 -6.21 13.77 -9.87
CA GLN A 118 -5.21 14.76 -10.23
C GLN A 118 -5.10 15.81 -9.13
N HIS A 119 -3.90 15.98 -8.57
CA HIS A 119 -3.60 16.93 -7.50
C HIS A 119 -4.55 16.81 -6.28
N PHE A 120 -4.88 15.57 -5.90
CA PHE A 120 -5.86 15.29 -4.84
C PHE A 120 -5.22 14.97 -3.49
N PHE A 121 -4.05 14.34 -3.47
CA PHE A 121 -3.51 13.68 -2.28
C PHE A 121 -2.58 14.57 -1.45
N ASP A 122 -2.77 14.53 -0.13
CA ASP A 122 -1.94 15.22 0.86
C ASP A 122 -0.73 14.37 1.31
N TYR A 123 -0.75 13.05 1.06
CA TYR A 123 0.41 12.16 1.17
C TYR A 123 0.39 11.06 0.11
N VAL A 124 1.56 10.74 -0.46
CA VAL A 124 1.72 9.66 -1.46
C VAL A 124 2.89 8.75 -1.09
N LEU A 125 2.61 7.46 -0.88
CA LEU A 125 3.60 6.42 -0.66
C LEU A 125 3.69 5.50 -1.89
N VAL A 126 4.90 5.24 -2.35
CA VAL A 126 5.17 4.43 -3.55
C VAL A 126 6.16 3.31 -3.23
N ASP A 127 5.89 2.10 -3.70
CA ASP A 127 6.87 0.99 -3.74
C ASP A 127 6.87 0.36 -5.14
N PRO A 128 7.83 0.72 -6.00
CA PRO A 128 7.88 0.23 -7.36
C PRO A 128 8.43 -1.20 -7.41
N PRO A 129 7.89 -2.10 -8.25
CA PRO A 129 8.33 -3.49 -8.34
C PRO A 129 9.79 -3.64 -8.81
N TYR A 130 10.32 -2.63 -9.51
CA TYR A 130 11.67 -2.66 -10.06
C TYR A 130 12.41 -1.34 -9.87
N LEU A 131 13.64 -1.41 -9.37
CA LEU A 131 14.53 -0.26 -9.20
C LEU A 131 15.33 0.03 -10.46
N ASN A 132 14.63 0.22 -11.58
CA ASN A 132 15.23 0.64 -12.86
C ASN A 132 14.64 1.98 -13.35
N ILE A 133 15.38 2.68 -14.21
CA ILE A 133 15.04 4.04 -14.65
C ILE A 133 13.62 4.11 -15.26
N ASN A 134 13.24 3.13 -16.08
CA ASN A 134 11.94 3.12 -16.75
C ASN A 134 10.78 2.93 -15.76
N CYS A 135 10.93 2.03 -14.79
CA CYS A 135 9.90 1.82 -13.77
C CYS A 135 9.81 3.04 -12.85
N MET A 136 10.95 3.50 -12.33
CA MET A 136 11.02 4.67 -11.44
C MET A 136 10.44 5.94 -12.08
N SER A 137 10.72 6.18 -13.37
CA SER A 137 10.19 7.35 -14.08
C SER A 137 8.68 7.31 -14.25
N LYS A 138 8.10 6.13 -14.50
CA LYS A 138 6.63 5.94 -14.59
C LYS A 138 5.97 6.18 -13.24
N PHE A 139 6.52 5.65 -12.16
CA PHE A 139 6.01 5.93 -10.81
C PHE A 139 6.20 7.39 -10.39
N ALA A 140 7.28 8.06 -10.80
CA ALA A 140 7.45 9.49 -10.57
C ALA A 140 6.40 10.34 -11.32
N GLN A 141 5.98 9.91 -12.52
CA GLN A 141 4.86 10.55 -13.23
C GLN A 141 3.56 10.38 -12.47
N THR A 142 3.25 9.15 -12.01
CA THR A 142 2.06 8.87 -11.18
C THR A 142 2.07 9.71 -9.91
N MET A 143 3.18 9.72 -9.16
CA MET A 143 3.28 10.48 -7.92
C MET A 143 3.05 11.98 -8.14
N ARG A 144 3.61 12.55 -9.23
CA ARG A 144 3.39 13.96 -9.59
C ARG A 144 1.92 14.23 -9.94
N PHE A 145 1.27 13.33 -10.66
CA PHE A 145 -0.14 13.45 -11.00
C PHE A 145 -1.03 13.44 -9.75
N LEU A 146 -0.75 12.55 -8.79
CA LEU A 146 -1.54 12.40 -7.56
C LEU A 146 -1.31 13.52 -6.54
N SER A 147 -0.08 14.03 -6.46
CA SER A 147 0.34 15.00 -5.44
C SER A 147 -0.39 16.33 -5.58
N LYS A 148 -1.05 16.77 -4.51
CA LYS A 148 -1.82 18.03 -4.45
C LYS A 148 -1.01 19.29 -4.73
N ASP A 149 0.21 19.38 -4.22
CA ASP A 149 1.07 20.55 -4.41
C ASP A 149 2.31 20.15 -5.22
N VAL A 150 2.37 20.69 -6.43
CA VAL A 150 3.50 20.56 -7.36
C VAL A 150 3.85 21.97 -7.82
N SER A 151 5.13 22.34 -7.68
CA SER A 151 5.61 23.65 -8.11
C SER A 151 5.46 23.84 -9.62
N ALA A 152 5.49 25.08 -10.08
CA ALA A 152 5.52 25.40 -11.51
C ALA A 152 6.72 24.77 -12.27
N ARG A 153 7.76 24.33 -11.55
CA ARG A 153 8.93 23.62 -12.10
C ARG A 153 8.78 22.09 -12.04
N GLY A 154 7.61 21.57 -11.69
CA GLY A 154 7.34 20.13 -11.60
C GLY A 154 7.90 19.44 -10.36
N GLN A 155 8.33 20.19 -9.34
CA GLN A 155 8.79 19.65 -8.06
C GLN A 155 7.60 19.34 -7.17
N ILE A 156 7.53 18.12 -6.65
CA ILE A 156 6.49 17.71 -5.71
C ILE A 156 6.78 18.32 -4.34
N GLN A 157 5.82 19.08 -3.80
CA GLN A 157 5.88 19.67 -2.45
C GLN A 157 5.04 18.87 -1.45
N THR A 158 3.99 18.19 -1.93
CA THR A 158 3.23 17.21 -1.15
C THR A 158 4.19 16.21 -0.47
N PRO A 159 4.06 15.97 0.84
CA PRO A 159 4.79 14.91 1.53
C PRO A 159 4.65 13.56 0.82
N ASN A 160 5.78 12.91 0.55
CA ASN A 160 5.80 11.65 -0.20
C ASN A 160 7.01 10.81 0.18
N ALA A 161 6.95 9.51 -0.12
CA ALA A 161 8.07 8.60 0.05
C ALA A 161 8.10 7.53 -1.06
N PHE A 162 9.32 7.18 -1.46
CA PHE A 162 9.62 6.01 -2.30
C PHE A 162 10.27 4.95 -1.42
N ILE A 163 9.67 3.77 -1.36
CA ILE A 163 10.28 2.60 -0.78
C ILE A 163 11.27 2.07 -1.82
N THR A 164 12.54 2.08 -1.44
CA THR A 164 13.61 1.46 -2.21
C THR A 164 14.44 0.66 -1.21
N GLY A 165 15.10 -0.42 -1.65
CA GLY A 165 15.83 -1.36 -0.78
C GLY A 165 16.90 -0.73 0.14
N ALA A 166 17.22 0.54 -0.04
CA ALA A 166 17.79 1.38 0.99
C ALA A 166 16.83 2.54 1.18
N MET A 167 16.15 2.61 2.35
CA MET A 167 15.20 3.65 2.73
C MET A 167 15.86 5.05 2.69
N HIS A 168 16.08 5.58 1.49
CA HIS A 168 16.52 6.94 1.27
C HIS A 168 15.28 7.79 1.43
N ARG A 169 15.18 8.45 2.58
CA ARG A 169 14.45 9.72 2.64
C ARG A 169 14.92 10.52 1.44
N LEU A 170 14.07 10.69 0.43
CA LEU A 170 14.38 11.62 -0.64
C LEU A 170 14.58 12.96 0.08
N PRO A 171 15.80 13.54 0.07
CA PRO A 171 15.99 14.84 0.66
C PRO A 171 15.01 15.79 -0.02
N LYS A 172 14.60 16.85 0.68
CA LYS A 172 13.72 17.94 0.18
C LYS A 172 14.27 18.68 -1.07
N THR A 173 15.27 18.12 -1.74
CA THR A 173 15.98 18.58 -2.92
C THR A 173 16.49 17.36 -3.71
N LEU A 174 15.60 16.64 -4.40
CA LEU A 174 15.98 15.89 -5.59
C LEU A 174 15.25 16.52 -6.79
N THR A 175 15.86 17.55 -7.37
CA THR A 175 15.36 18.23 -8.59
C THR A 175 16.41 18.23 -9.69
N LEU A 176 17.30 17.25 -9.73
CA LEU A 176 18.33 17.21 -10.77
C LEU A 176 18.57 15.79 -11.25
N TRP A 177 17.53 15.13 -11.75
CA TRP A 177 17.66 13.91 -12.58
C TRP A 177 16.46 13.77 -13.56
N MET A 178 16.03 14.85 -14.22
CA MET A 178 15.16 14.76 -15.41
C MET A 178 15.47 15.85 -16.46
N ASP A 179 16.68 16.40 -16.47
CA ASP A 179 17.18 17.18 -17.63
C ASP A 179 18.04 16.24 -18.47
N GLY A 180 17.41 15.44 -19.35
CA GLY A 180 18.17 14.64 -20.32
C GLY A 180 17.59 13.30 -20.78
N LEU A 181 16.29 13.03 -20.63
CA LEU A 181 15.58 11.95 -21.34
C LEU A 181 14.15 12.39 -21.69
#